data_AF-A0A2D8HTS4-F1
#
_entry.id   AF-A0A2D8HTS4-F1
#
_cell.length_a   1.000
_cell.length_b   1.000
_cell.length_c   1.000
_cell.angle_alpha   90.00
_cell.angle_beta   90.00
_cell.angle_gamma   90.00
#
_symmetry.space_group_name_H-M   'P 1'
#
loop_
_entity.id
_entity.type
_entity.pdbx_description
1 polymer ?
#
loop_
_entity_poly.entity_id
_entity_poly.type
_entity_poly.pdbx_seq_one_letter_code
_entity_poly.pdbx_strand_id
1 'polypeptide(L)'
;MFYHSALKNKAITYTDIKETNRIEHHNGIMLKHDVVSDGLAPEFDECDFLYSEPPYAPSGLKVFNERAGVNDRTFKDLLEAISRIVASWTKPIYLIMSETNLKKLPNPDVIAQTSLNGDLVSLGVWNESNPILQSSTQLICSALGQRYSCMGDFTCGYGYPIKSFIKGGGKRFVASDYDGKCITVISSQMRKL
;
A
#
# COMPACT_ATOMS: atom_id res chain seq x y z
N MET A 1 -8.86 -20.26 -6.79
CA MET A 1 -9.88 -19.21 -6.58
C MET A 1 -9.31 -18.30 -5.51
N PHE A 2 -8.77 -17.13 -5.88
CA PHE A 2 -8.14 -16.22 -4.92
C PHE A 2 -8.90 -14.90 -4.94
N TYR A 3 -9.38 -14.51 -3.76
CA TYR A 3 -10.55 -13.68 -3.51
C TYR A 3 -10.17 -12.58 -2.52
N HIS A 4 -10.74 -11.39 -2.69
CA HIS A 4 -10.29 -10.14 -2.06
C HIS A 4 -11.07 -9.83 -0.78
N SER A 5 -10.46 -9.03 0.10
CA SER A 5 -11.15 -8.20 1.12
C SER A 5 -12.22 -7.26 0.54
N ALA A 6 -12.18 -6.98 -0.77
CA ALA A 6 -13.22 -6.24 -1.49
C ALA A 6 -14.44 -7.08 -1.87
N LEU A 7 -14.37 -8.42 -1.78
CA LEU A 7 -15.42 -9.32 -2.29
C LEU A 7 -15.92 -10.37 -1.28
N LYS A 8 -15.14 -10.72 -0.23
CA LYS A 8 -15.62 -11.63 0.82
C LYS A 8 -16.64 -10.90 1.69
N ASN A 9 -17.90 -11.36 1.66
CA ASN A 9 -19.00 -11.05 2.58
C ASN A 9 -18.84 -9.76 3.41
N LYS A 10 -19.44 -8.65 2.93
CA LYS A 10 -19.52 -7.33 3.61
C LYS A 10 -18.30 -6.41 3.46
N ALA A 11 -17.57 -6.46 2.34
CA ALA A 11 -16.62 -5.41 2.03
C ALA A 11 -17.33 -4.05 1.96
N ILE A 12 -17.07 -3.19 2.94
CA ILE A 12 -17.68 -1.86 3.00
C ILE A 12 -17.09 -1.05 1.84
N THR A 13 -17.93 -0.79 0.84
CA THR A 13 -17.62 0.14 -0.23
C THR A 13 -18.25 1.48 0.13
N TYR A 14 -17.46 2.54 0.10
CA TYR A 14 -17.91 3.88 0.43
C TYR A 14 -18.25 4.64 -0.85
N THR A 15 -19.47 4.47 -1.37
CA THR A 15 -19.89 5.12 -2.63
C THR A 15 -20.18 6.60 -2.46
N ASP A 16 -20.77 6.98 -1.32
CA ASP A 16 -21.39 8.30 -1.09
C ASP A 16 -20.52 9.23 -0.23
N ILE A 17 -19.20 9.01 -0.24
CA ILE A 17 -18.24 9.83 0.50
C ILE A 17 -17.59 10.84 -0.44
N LYS A 18 -17.50 12.10 0.01
CA LYS A 18 -16.77 13.16 -0.68
C LYS A 18 -15.28 12.84 -0.72
N GLU A 19 -14.68 12.95 -1.90
CA GLU A 19 -13.23 12.79 -2.09
C GLU A 19 -12.44 13.89 -1.37
N THR A 20 -11.26 13.52 -0.87
CA THR A 20 -10.30 14.47 -0.29
C THR A 20 -8.95 14.35 -1.00
N ASN A 21 -8.40 15.50 -1.40
CA ASN A 21 -7.10 15.55 -2.08
C ASN A 21 -5.91 15.48 -1.13
N ARG A 22 -6.01 16.10 0.05
CA ARG A 22 -4.91 16.14 1.02
C ARG A 22 -5.46 16.30 2.42
N ILE A 23 -4.84 15.59 3.37
CA ILE A 23 -5.09 15.72 4.80
C ILE A 23 -3.76 15.69 5.54
N GLU A 24 -3.54 16.69 6.39
CA GLU A 24 -2.46 16.70 7.36
C GLU A 24 -2.99 16.20 8.69
N HIS A 25 -2.34 15.18 9.22
CA HIS A 25 -2.61 14.55 10.50
C HIS A 25 -1.37 14.67 11.38
N HIS A 26 -1.53 14.66 12.71
CA HIS A 26 -0.39 14.80 13.61
C HIS A 26 0.66 13.67 13.45
N ASN A 27 0.23 12.49 12.99
CA ASN A 27 1.12 11.38 12.62
C ASN A 27 1.47 11.30 11.13
N GLY A 28 1.06 12.20 10.23
CA GLY A 28 1.37 11.99 8.82
C GLY A 28 0.56 12.76 7.80
N ILE A 29 0.84 12.46 6.54
CA ILE A 29 0.20 13.07 5.38
C ILE A 29 -0.57 11.99 4.62
N MET A 30 -1.80 12.29 4.24
CA MET A 30 -2.61 11.48 3.32
C MET A 30 -2.93 12.31 2.10
N LEU A 31 -2.67 11.79 0.90
CA LEU A 31 -2.87 12.53 -0.35
C LEU A 31 -3.47 11.67 -1.46
N LYS A 32 -4.36 12.28 -2.25
CA LYS A 32 -4.81 11.71 -3.51
C LYS A 32 -3.68 11.87 -4.53
N HIS A 33 -3.12 10.77 -5.01
CA HIS A 33 -1.95 10.79 -5.91
C HIS A 33 -1.98 9.60 -6.88
N ASP A 34 -1.78 9.86 -8.18
CA ASP A 34 -1.70 8.80 -9.19
C ASP A 34 -0.24 8.37 -9.38
N VAL A 35 0.14 7.30 -8.67
CA VAL A 35 1.50 6.74 -8.77
C VAL A 35 1.84 6.26 -10.19
N VAL A 36 0.84 5.96 -11.03
CA VAL A 36 1.07 5.48 -12.39
C VAL A 36 1.56 6.60 -13.29
N SER A 37 0.91 7.78 -13.25
CA SER A 37 1.31 8.94 -14.04
C SER A 37 2.42 9.75 -13.41
N ASP A 38 2.39 9.91 -12.09
CA ASP A 38 3.16 10.96 -11.41
C ASP A 38 4.35 10.40 -10.63
N GLY A 39 4.45 9.08 -10.47
CA GLY A 39 5.46 8.44 -9.63
C GLY A 39 5.19 8.67 -8.14
N LEU A 40 6.22 8.64 -7.30
CA LEU A 40 6.07 8.97 -5.87
C LEU A 40 5.95 10.48 -5.69
N ALA A 41 5.06 10.90 -4.79
CA ALA A 41 4.98 12.29 -4.36
C ALA A 41 6.24 12.67 -3.53
N PRO A 42 6.68 13.95 -3.54
CA PRO A 42 7.87 14.38 -2.81
C PRO A 42 7.85 14.08 -1.31
N GLU A 43 6.66 14.00 -0.69
CA GLU A 43 6.50 13.67 0.72
C GLU A 43 7.12 12.30 1.09
N PHE A 44 7.18 11.37 0.13
CA PHE A 44 7.76 10.05 0.38
C PHE A 44 9.26 10.11 0.67
N ASP A 45 9.99 11.18 0.30
CA ASP A 45 11.42 11.31 0.57
C ASP A 45 11.75 11.27 2.08
N GLU A 46 10.81 11.66 2.94
CA GLU A 46 10.91 11.61 4.40
C GLU A 46 10.71 10.20 4.99
N CYS A 47 10.26 9.22 4.19
CA CYS A 47 9.97 7.87 4.67
C CYS A 47 11.25 7.06 4.88
N ASP A 48 11.27 6.23 5.93
CA ASP A 48 12.40 5.33 6.20
C ASP A 48 12.34 4.09 5.31
N PHE A 49 11.14 3.69 4.90
CA PHE A 49 10.88 2.55 4.04
C PHE A 49 9.56 2.73 3.29
N LEU A 50 9.37 1.94 2.24
CA LEU A 50 8.09 1.80 1.55
C LEU A 50 7.44 0.46 1.91
N TYR A 51 6.14 0.50 2.12
CA TYR A 51 5.30 -0.69 2.20
C TYR A 51 4.06 -0.47 1.37
N SER A 52 3.63 -1.48 0.60
CA SER A 52 2.34 -1.36 -0.08
C SER A 52 1.69 -2.69 -0.40
N GLU A 53 0.36 -2.65 -0.55
CA GLU A 53 -0.51 -3.77 -0.96
C GLU A 53 -1.25 -3.41 -2.27
N PRO A 54 -0.56 -3.35 -3.43
CA PRO A 54 -1.19 -2.93 -4.68
C PRO A 54 -2.40 -3.79 -5.06
N PRO A 55 -3.39 -3.23 -5.78
CA PRO A 55 -4.58 -3.97 -6.18
C PRO A 55 -4.23 -5.19 -7.04
N TYR A 56 -4.88 -6.32 -6.77
CA TYR A 56 -4.65 -7.55 -7.55
C TYR A 56 -5.21 -7.45 -8.97
N ALA A 57 -4.53 -8.10 -9.90
CA ALA A 57 -4.99 -8.23 -11.28
C ALA A 57 -5.99 -9.39 -11.47
N PRO A 58 -6.90 -9.30 -12.46
CA PRO A 58 -7.36 -8.09 -13.14
C PRO A 58 -8.54 -7.42 -12.42
N SER A 59 -9.25 -8.17 -11.57
CA SER A 59 -10.51 -7.73 -10.96
C SER A 59 -10.34 -6.65 -9.89
N GLY A 60 -9.23 -6.68 -9.14
CA GLY A 60 -8.93 -5.65 -8.15
C GLY A 60 -8.76 -4.30 -8.83
N LEU A 61 -7.83 -4.20 -9.78
CA LEU A 61 -7.58 -2.93 -10.47
C LEU A 61 -8.82 -2.37 -11.17
N LYS A 62 -9.63 -3.22 -11.82
CA LYS A 62 -10.88 -2.79 -12.46
C LYS A 62 -11.81 -2.08 -11.46
N VAL A 63 -12.00 -2.64 -10.26
CA VAL A 63 -12.84 -2.03 -9.22
C VAL A 63 -12.26 -0.70 -8.73
N PHE A 64 -10.94 -0.59 -8.58
CA PHE A 64 -10.32 0.67 -8.18
C PHE A 64 -10.43 1.74 -9.27
N ASN A 65 -10.22 1.37 -10.53
CA ASN A 65 -10.40 2.22 -11.71
C ASN A 65 -11.83 2.80 -11.79
N GLU A 66 -12.83 1.94 -11.67
CA GLU A 66 -14.24 2.34 -11.65
C GLU A 66 -14.54 3.32 -10.51
N ARG A 67 -13.96 3.11 -9.31
CA ARG A 67 -14.16 3.99 -8.15
C ARG A 67 -13.51 5.36 -8.32
N ALA A 68 -12.34 5.40 -8.92
CA ALA A 68 -11.61 6.64 -9.17
C ALA A 68 -12.08 7.38 -10.45
N GLY A 69 -13.01 6.80 -11.22
CA GLY A 69 -13.48 7.37 -12.49
C GLY A 69 -12.42 7.33 -13.60
N VAL A 70 -11.49 6.37 -13.54
CA VAL A 70 -10.39 6.21 -14.51
C VAL A 70 -10.61 4.95 -15.32
N ASN A 71 -10.75 5.05 -16.64
CA ASN A 71 -11.07 3.89 -17.48
C ASN A 71 -9.85 3.26 -18.18
N ASP A 72 -8.76 4.02 -18.33
CA ASP A 72 -7.68 3.65 -19.27
C ASP A 72 -6.44 3.04 -18.59
N ARG A 73 -6.43 2.92 -17.25
CA ARG A 73 -5.28 2.37 -16.51
C ARG A 73 -5.29 0.86 -16.58
N THR A 74 -4.22 0.27 -17.10
CA THR A 74 -4.05 -1.18 -17.12
C THR A 74 -3.20 -1.65 -15.96
N PHE A 75 -3.31 -2.95 -15.66
CA PHE A 75 -2.45 -3.55 -14.64
C PHE A 75 -0.97 -3.58 -15.06
N LYS A 76 -0.71 -3.54 -16.37
CA LYS A 76 0.64 -3.39 -16.91
C LYS A 76 1.20 -2.01 -16.52
N ASP A 77 0.43 -0.94 -16.68
CA ASP A 77 0.88 0.43 -16.34
C ASP A 77 1.20 0.54 -14.85
N LEU A 78 0.38 -0.05 -13.99
CA LEU A 78 0.64 -0.13 -12.55
C LEU A 78 1.95 -0.87 -12.24
N LEU A 79 2.16 -2.04 -12.85
CA LEU A 79 3.40 -2.80 -12.64
C LEU A 79 4.63 -2.05 -13.15
N GLU A 80 4.52 -1.35 -14.28
CA GLU A 80 5.62 -0.54 -14.81
C GLU A 80 5.94 0.63 -13.88
N ALA A 81 4.94 1.28 -13.29
CA ALA A 81 5.14 2.32 -12.28
C ALA A 81 5.81 1.78 -11.01
N ILE A 82 5.34 0.65 -10.48
CA ILE A 82 5.96 -0.02 -9.33
C ILE A 82 7.39 -0.42 -9.65
N SER A 83 7.65 -0.95 -10.85
CA SER A 83 8.99 -1.34 -11.30
C SER A 83 9.95 -0.14 -11.30
N ARG A 84 9.52 1.03 -11.81
CA ARG A 84 10.31 2.27 -11.74
C ARG A 84 10.61 2.71 -10.31
N ILE A 85 9.63 2.60 -9.41
CA ILE A 85 9.82 2.93 -7.99
C ILE A 85 10.85 1.99 -7.36
N VAL A 86 10.67 0.67 -7.51
CA VAL A 86 11.60 -0.34 -6.97
C VAL A 86 13.02 -0.13 -7.50
N ALA A 87 13.16 0.21 -8.77
CA ALA A 87 14.47 0.41 -9.40
C ALA A 87 15.19 1.71 -8.97
N SER A 88 14.45 2.75 -8.57
CA SER A 88 15.01 4.06 -8.21
C SER A 88 15.14 4.30 -6.71
N TRP A 89 14.35 3.59 -5.91
CA TRP A 89 14.30 3.76 -4.47
C TRP A 89 15.44 3.02 -3.78
N THR A 90 16.14 3.69 -2.85
CA THR A 90 17.36 3.18 -2.21
C THR A 90 17.16 2.71 -0.77
N LYS A 91 16.00 2.99 -0.16
CA LYS A 91 15.65 2.53 1.20
C LYS A 91 14.87 1.21 1.13
N PRO A 92 14.62 0.52 2.27
CA PRO A 92 13.88 -0.73 2.27
C PRO A 92 12.50 -0.62 1.61
N ILE A 93 12.09 -1.68 0.91
CA ILE A 93 10.77 -1.81 0.27
C ILE A 93 10.17 -3.16 0.64
N TYR A 94 8.89 -3.15 1.04
CA TYR A 94 8.10 -4.34 1.34
C TYR A 94 6.82 -4.32 0.50
N LEU A 95 6.69 -5.19 -0.51
CA LEU A 95 5.50 -5.26 -1.36
C LEU A 95 4.77 -6.58 -1.24
N ILE A 96 3.46 -6.50 -1.02
CA ILE A 96 2.57 -7.65 -1.01
C ILE A 96 1.93 -7.84 -2.38
N MET A 97 2.27 -8.93 -3.06
CA MET A 97 1.76 -9.25 -4.39
C MET A 97 1.65 -10.77 -4.61
N SER A 98 1.09 -11.18 -5.75
CA SER A 98 1.25 -12.57 -6.20
C SER A 98 2.67 -12.81 -6.69
N GLU A 99 3.16 -14.03 -6.53
CA GLU A 99 4.49 -14.44 -7.04
C GLU A 99 4.64 -14.16 -8.55
N THR A 100 3.59 -14.40 -9.34
CA THR A 100 3.57 -14.11 -10.78
C THR A 100 3.81 -12.64 -11.09
N ASN A 101 3.34 -11.73 -10.23
CA ASN A 101 3.54 -10.30 -10.41
C ASN A 101 4.91 -9.84 -9.90
N LEU A 102 5.40 -10.42 -8.80
CA LEU A 102 6.77 -10.17 -8.31
C LEU A 102 7.82 -10.50 -9.39
N LYS A 103 7.62 -11.57 -10.16
CA LYS A 103 8.50 -11.95 -11.29
C LYS A 103 8.58 -10.92 -12.43
N LYS A 104 7.74 -9.89 -12.42
CA LYS A 104 7.73 -8.80 -13.42
C LYS A 104 8.41 -7.53 -12.92
N LEU A 105 8.83 -7.51 -11.66
CA LEU A 105 9.54 -6.41 -11.02
C LEU A 105 11.06 -6.71 -11.02
N PRO A 106 11.92 -5.72 -10.70
CA PRO A 106 13.32 -6.00 -10.37
C PRO A 106 13.40 -7.09 -9.28
N ASN A 107 14.39 -7.96 -9.38
CA ASN A 107 14.49 -9.12 -8.49
C ASN A 107 14.51 -8.68 -7.01
N PRO A 108 13.58 -9.13 -6.17
CA PRO A 108 13.65 -8.91 -4.73
C PRO A 108 14.84 -9.66 -4.13
N ASP A 109 15.43 -9.07 -3.09
CA ASP A 109 16.47 -9.70 -2.28
C ASP A 109 15.90 -10.91 -1.52
N VAL A 110 14.64 -10.80 -1.09
CA VAL A 110 13.91 -11.86 -0.40
C VAL A 110 12.46 -11.96 -0.90
N ILE A 111 12.01 -13.20 -1.10
CA ILE A 111 10.60 -13.54 -1.27
C ILE A 111 10.17 -14.45 -0.12
N ALA A 112 9.10 -14.09 0.56
CA ALA A 112 8.51 -14.90 1.63
C ALA A 112 7.00 -15.03 1.44
N GLN A 113 6.42 -16.08 2.02
CA GLN A 113 4.96 -16.22 2.09
C GLN A 113 4.44 -15.57 3.38
N THR A 114 3.30 -14.90 3.27
CA THR A 114 2.57 -14.30 4.40
C THR A 114 1.07 -14.39 4.16
N SER A 115 0.25 -13.89 5.08
CA SER A 115 -1.20 -13.85 4.91
C SER A 115 -1.74 -12.43 4.84
N LEU A 116 -2.65 -12.20 3.89
CA LEU A 116 -3.44 -10.99 3.75
C LEU A 116 -4.91 -11.37 3.80
N ASN A 117 -5.62 -10.93 4.84
CA ASN A 117 -7.04 -11.24 5.06
C ASN A 117 -7.35 -12.75 5.09
N GLY A 118 -6.39 -13.55 5.58
CA GLY A 118 -6.50 -15.00 5.69
C GLY A 118 -6.10 -15.77 4.43
N ASP A 119 -5.82 -15.08 3.32
CA ASP A 119 -5.34 -15.70 2.09
C ASP A 119 -3.81 -15.62 2.02
N LEU A 120 -3.18 -16.68 1.49
CA LEU A 120 -1.73 -16.76 1.33
C LEU A 120 -1.27 -15.86 0.16
N VAL A 121 -0.28 -15.01 0.42
CA VAL A 121 0.27 -14.04 -0.52
C VAL A 121 1.80 -13.99 -0.41
N SER A 122 2.46 -13.39 -1.42
CA SER A 122 3.91 -13.24 -1.41
C SER A 122 4.31 -11.84 -0.97
N LEU A 123 5.29 -11.77 -0.08
CA LEU A 123 6.02 -10.57 0.28
C LEU A 123 7.33 -10.57 -0.52
N GLY A 124 7.52 -9.54 -1.35
CA GLY A 124 8.84 -9.19 -1.90
C GLY A 124 9.51 -8.13 -1.04
N VAL A 125 10.80 -8.28 -0.78
CA VAL A 125 11.61 -7.32 -0.03
C VAL A 125 12.85 -6.91 -0.83
N TRP A 126 13.14 -5.61 -0.84
CA TRP A 126 14.34 -5.01 -1.47
C TRP A 126 15.07 -4.10 -0.48
N ASN A 127 16.37 -3.93 -0.67
CA ASN A 127 17.25 -3.00 0.04
C ASN A 127 17.23 -3.20 1.57
N GLU A 128 17.11 -4.45 2.03
CA GLU A 128 16.98 -4.77 3.46
C GLU A 128 17.86 -5.97 3.81
N SER A 129 18.85 -5.72 4.67
CA SER A 129 19.80 -6.74 5.10
C SER A 129 19.20 -7.74 6.09
N ASN A 130 18.20 -7.34 6.87
CA ASN A 130 17.56 -8.19 7.89
C ASN A 130 16.04 -8.11 7.79
N PRO A 131 15.42 -8.73 6.77
CA PRO A 131 14.01 -8.51 6.46
C PRO A 131 13.07 -8.99 7.57
N ILE A 132 12.05 -8.17 7.84
CA ILE A 132 10.96 -8.55 8.74
C ILE A 132 10.00 -9.48 7.99
N LEU A 133 10.03 -10.76 8.37
CA LEU A 133 9.15 -11.78 7.84
C LEU A 133 8.18 -12.22 8.94
N GLN A 134 6.87 -12.04 8.70
CA GLN A 134 5.82 -12.41 9.66
C GLN A 134 4.68 -13.13 8.94
N SER A 135 3.87 -13.84 9.72
CA SER A 135 2.78 -14.67 9.21
C SER A 135 1.58 -13.89 8.67
N SER A 136 1.45 -12.60 8.96
CA SER A 136 0.42 -11.73 8.38
C SER A 136 0.91 -10.31 8.11
N THR A 137 0.28 -9.62 7.17
CA THR A 137 0.61 -8.22 6.83
C THR A 137 0.47 -7.27 8.02
N GLN A 138 -0.50 -7.50 8.92
CA GLN A 138 -0.64 -6.69 10.13
C GLN A 138 0.54 -6.87 11.09
N LEU A 139 1.04 -8.10 11.24
CA LEU A 139 2.22 -8.37 12.06
C LEU A 139 3.48 -7.81 11.42
N ILE A 140 3.62 -7.90 10.09
CA ILE A 140 4.71 -7.25 9.34
C ILE A 140 4.69 -5.74 9.65
N CYS A 141 3.56 -5.06 9.44
CA CYS A 141 3.46 -3.62 9.64
C CYS A 141 3.71 -3.21 11.10
N SER A 142 3.19 -3.95 12.07
CA SER A 142 3.44 -3.70 13.49
C SER A 142 4.94 -3.83 13.84
N ALA A 143 5.59 -4.89 13.37
CA ALA A 143 7.04 -5.08 13.57
C ALA A 143 7.87 -4.00 12.84
N LEU A 144 7.43 -3.54 11.65
CA LEU A 144 8.04 -2.40 10.98
C LEU A 144 7.90 -1.11 11.80
N GLY A 145 6.78 -0.91 12.49
CA GLY A 145 6.56 0.21 13.42
C GLY A 145 7.48 0.21 14.63
N GLN A 146 7.94 -0.97 15.06
CA GLN A 146 8.96 -1.08 16.11
C GLN A 146 10.35 -0.69 15.63
N ARG A 147 10.61 -0.84 14.32
CA ARG A 147 11.94 -0.64 13.71
C ARG A 147 12.12 0.74 13.10
N TYR A 148 11.11 1.23 12.40
CA TYR A 148 11.16 2.43 11.58
C TYR A 148 10.25 3.52 12.13
N SER A 149 10.63 4.78 11.93
CA SER A 149 9.84 5.92 12.40
C SER A 149 8.78 6.36 11.40
N CYS A 150 9.09 6.30 10.09
CA CYS A 150 8.23 6.80 9.02
C CYS A 150 7.97 5.77 7.91
N MET A 151 6.70 5.43 7.71
CA MET A 151 6.24 4.52 6.64
C MET A 151 5.72 5.30 5.43
N GLY A 152 6.13 4.92 4.21
CA GLY A 152 5.48 5.34 2.98
C GLY A 152 4.59 4.24 2.39
N ASP A 153 3.32 4.54 2.11
CA ASP A 153 2.40 3.62 1.43
C ASP A 153 1.73 4.28 0.22
N PHE A 154 2.18 3.92 -0.98
CA PHE A 154 1.79 4.57 -2.23
C PHE A 154 0.55 3.97 -2.93
N THR A 155 -0.02 2.89 -2.37
CA THR A 155 -1.35 2.35 -2.72
C THR A 155 -2.10 2.00 -1.44
N CYS A 156 -2.30 3.00 -0.59
CA CYS A 156 -2.68 2.79 0.82
C CYS A 156 -4.12 2.29 1.05
N GLY A 157 -4.99 2.36 0.05
CA GLY A 157 -6.39 1.92 0.15
C GLY A 157 -7.08 2.55 1.36
N TYR A 158 -7.64 1.72 2.24
CA TYR A 158 -8.29 2.21 3.47
C TYR A 158 -7.37 2.30 4.70
N GLY A 159 -6.05 2.16 4.53
CA GLY A 159 -5.04 2.45 5.56
C GLY A 159 -4.90 1.41 6.67
N TYR A 160 -5.35 0.17 6.46
CA TYR A 160 -5.13 -0.92 7.42
C TYR A 160 -3.65 -1.19 7.74
N PRO A 161 -2.72 -1.18 6.77
CA PRO A 161 -1.29 -1.29 7.05
C PRO A 161 -0.77 -0.18 7.95
N ILE A 162 -1.09 1.08 7.62
CA ILE A 162 -0.70 2.28 8.38
C ILE A 162 -1.18 2.18 9.84
N LYS A 163 -2.43 1.77 10.05
CA LYS A 163 -2.98 1.57 11.40
C LYS A 163 -2.17 0.54 12.19
N SER A 164 -1.75 -0.54 11.55
CA SER A 164 -0.95 -1.60 12.19
C SER A 164 0.46 -1.09 12.49
N PHE A 165 1.05 -0.31 11.59
CA PHE A 165 2.34 0.35 11.77
C PHE A 165 2.36 1.32 12.96
N ILE A 166 1.38 2.23 13.05
CA ILE A 166 1.28 3.18 14.18
C ILE A 166 1.08 2.43 15.51
N LYS A 167 0.22 1.41 15.54
CA LYS A 167 0.04 0.56 16.74
C LYS A 167 1.31 -0.19 17.15
N GLY A 168 2.19 -0.47 16.20
CA GLY A 168 3.49 -1.08 16.44
C GLY A 168 4.53 -0.13 17.05
N GLY A 169 4.24 1.17 17.15
CA GLY A 169 5.18 2.18 17.64
C GLY A 169 5.70 3.14 16.58
N GLY A 170 5.25 2.97 15.32
CA GLY A 170 5.56 3.89 14.24
C GLY A 170 5.07 5.32 14.55
N LYS A 171 5.84 6.32 14.13
CA LYS A 171 5.58 7.73 14.53
C LYS A 171 4.90 8.54 13.44
N ARG A 172 5.38 8.38 12.21
CA ARG A 172 4.95 9.15 11.05
C ARG A 172 4.57 8.25 9.88
N PHE A 173 3.72 8.75 8.98
CA PHE A 173 3.44 8.07 7.73
C PHE A 173 3.19 9.06 6.58
N VAL A 174 3.40 8.59 5.36
CA VAL A 174 2.94 9.22 4.12
C VAL A 174 2.13 8.18 3.37
N ALA A 175 0.88 8.53 3.07
CA ALA A 175 -0.07 7.60 2.48
C ALA A 175 -0.67 8.23 1.22
N SER A 176 -0.62 7.51 0.11
CA SER A 176 -1.28 7.93 -1.11
C SER A 176 -2.10 6.84 -1.77
N ASP A 177 -3.18 7.26 -2.39
CA ASP A 177 -4.03 6.45 -3.25
C ASP A 177 -4.62 7.36 -4.32
N TYR A 178 -4.88 6.85 -5.51
CA TYR A 178 -5.44 7.68 -6.57
C TYR A 178 -6.95 7.87 -6.42
N ASP A 179 -7.62 7.05 -5.60
CA ASP A 179 -9.01 7.25 -5.18
C ASP A 179 -9.06 8.22 -3.98
N GLY A 180 -9.59 9.43 -4.18
CA GLY A 180 -9.72 10.41 -3.11
C GLY A 180 -10.67 9.99 -1.97
N LYS A 181 -11.52 8.97 -2.18
CA LYS A 181 -12.39 8.41 -1.14
C LYS A 181 -11.59 7.58 -0.14
N CYS A 182 -10.56 6.88 -0.60
CA CYS A 182 -9.59 6.19 0.27
C CYS A 182 -9.01 7.16 1.30
N ILE A 183 -8.58 8.35 0.85
CA ILE A 183 -8.02 9.40 1.71
C ILE A 183 -9.02 9.88 2.77
N THR A 184 -10.28 10.09 2.38
CA THR A 184 -11.34 10.44 3.33
C THR A 184 -11.57 9.32 4.37
N VAL A 185 -11.55 8.06 3.95
CA VAL A 185 -11.74 6.90 4.84
C VAL A 185 -10.58 6.76 5.82
N ILE A 186 -9.32 6.84 5.36
CA ILE A 186 -8.15 6.74 6.23
C ILE A 186 -8.21 7.80 7.32
N SER A 187 -8.46 9.06 6.96
CA SER A 187 -8.56 10.15 7.94
C SER A 187 -9.61 9.90 9.01
N SER A 188 -10.79 9.39 8.64
CA SER A 188 -11.84 9.00 9.59
C SER A 188 -11.39 7.87 10.52
N GLN A 189 -10.60 6.91 10.02
CA GLN A 189 -10.07 5.83 10.84
C GLN A 189 -8.95 6.29 11.78
N MET A 190 -8.08 7.19 11.32
CA MET A 190 -6.94 7.69 12.10
C MET A 190 -7.36 8.58 13.28
N ARG A 191 -8.48 9.31 13.17
CA ARG A 191 -9.05 10.06 14.30
C ARG A 191 -9.52 9.21 15.48
N LYS A 192 -9.61 7.89 15.30
CA LYS A 192 -10.06 6.93 16.33
C LYS A 192 -8.91 6.19 17.00
N LEU A 193 -7.68 6.48 16.61
CA LEU A 193 -6.46 5.96 17.24
C LEU A 193 -6.03 6.90 18.36
#